data_AF-A0ABD1TCM1-F1
#
_entry.id   AF-A0ABD1TCM1-F1
#
_cell.length_a   1.000
_cell.length_b   1.000
_cell.length_c   1.000
_cell.angle_alpha   90.00
_cell.angle_beta   90.00
_cell.angle_gamma   90.00
#
_symmetry.space_group_name_H-M   'P 1'
#
loop_
_entity.id
_entity.type
_entity.pdbx_description
1 polymer ?
#
loop_
_entity_poly.entity_id
_entity_poly.type
_entity_poly.pdbx_seq_one_letter_code
_entity_poly.pdbx_strand_id
1 'polypeptide(L)'
;MGEAAEYAVYFSEAEKLAVTTCNSDAIPITIQPSTFEIFSFVPIKKLGRALKFAPIGLTNMFNSGGTIQGLVYNKTSVEIEVKGGGNFLAYSSMSPKKCFLNGAEVGFNWSENYKLGLYLPWIEESGGISCVTFVFLV
;
A
#
# COMPACT_ATOMS: atom_id res chain seq x y z
N MET A 1 -2.41 -19.28 3.56
CA MET A 1 -1.66 -18.25 2.82
C MET A 1 -2.27 -18.20 1.43
N GLY A 2 -2.90 -17.10 1.02
CA GLY A 2 -3.58 -17.02 -0.27
C GLY A 2 -2.57 -17.04 -1.41
N GLU A 3 -2.79 -17.87 -2.43
CA GLU A 3 -1.98 -17.86 -3.64
C GLU A 3 -2.23 -16.56 -4.41
N ALA A 4 -1.20 -15.75 -4.58
CA ALA A 4 -1.19 -14.62 -5.50
C ALA A 4 -0.13 -14.85 -6.59
N ALA A 5 -0.47 -14.52 -7.83
CA ALA A 5 0.44 -14.66 -8.97
C ALA A 5 1.49 -13.55 -9.03
N GLU A 6 1.18 -12.38 -8.47
CA GLU A 6 2.02 -11.19 -8.47
C GLU A 6 2.03 -10.59 -7.05
N TYR A 7 3.19 -10.10 -6.62
CA TYR A 7 3.38 -9.44 -5.33
C TYR A 7 3.98 -8.07 -5.54
N ALA A 8 3.48 -7.08 -4.80
CA ALA A 8 4.16 -5.82 -4.60
C ALA A 8 5.20 -6.03 -3.49
N VAL A 9 6.44 -5.66 -3.76
CA VAL A 9 7.55 -5.79 -2.81
C VAL A 9 8.00 -4.39 -2.44
N TYR A 10 7.77 -4.01 -1.19
CA TYR A 10 8.27 -2.76 -0.65
C TYR A 10 9.57 -3.01 0.12
N PHE A 11 10.59 -2.23 -0.22
CA PHE A 11 11.92 -2.17 0.38
C PHE A 11 11.87 -0.97 1.30
N SER A 12 11.85 -1.22 2.61
CA SER A 12 11.53 -0.21 3.62
C SER A 12 12.63 0.86 3.72
N GLU A 13 13.89 0.45 3.81
CA GLU A 13 15.03 1.36 3.97
C GLU A 13 15.42 2.03 2.66
N ALA A 14 15.39 1.30 1.54
CA ALA A 14 15.59 1.88 0.21
C ALA A 14 14.39 2.72 -0.28
N GLU A 15 13.28 2.72 0.46
CA GLU A 15 11.98 3.26 0.09
C GLU A 15 11.59 2.90 -1.35
N LYS A 16 11.81 1.66 -1.80
CA LYS A 16 11.58 1.25 -3.19
C LYS A 16 10.37 0.31 -3.28
N LEU A 17 9.58 0.45 -4.35
CA LEU A 17 8.48 -0.46 -4.66
C LEU A 17 8.80 -1.20 -5.96
N ALA A 18 8.65 -2.52 -5.95
CA ALA A 18 8.81 -3.38 -7.12
C ALA A 18 7.64 -4.36 -7.23
N VAL A 19 7.51 -5.03 -8.38
CA VAL A 19 6.57 -6.13 -8.59
C VAL A 19 7.36 -7.39 -8.89
N THR A 20 6.98 -8.51 -8.27
CA THR A 20 7.62 -9.82 -8.47
C THR A 20 6.59 -10.92 -8.68
N THR A 21 7.03 -12.02 -9.27
CA THR A 21 6.28 -13.28 -9.42
C THR A 21 7.12 -14.44 -8.90
N CYS A 22 6.57 -15.66 -8.91
CA CYS A 22 7.34 -16.87 -8.59
C CYS A 22 8.43 -17.20 -9.63
N ASN A 23 8.38 -16.58 -10.82
CA ASN A 23 9.34 -16.79 -11.90
C ASN A 23 10.33 -15.62 -12.06
N SER A 24 10.28 -14.64 -11.16
CA SER A 24 11.19 -13.49 -11.22
C SER A 24 12.59 -13.89 -10.76
N ASP A 25 13.61 -13.23 -11.33
CA ASP A 25 14.99 -13.40 -10.89
C ASP A 25 15.16 -13.03 -9.41
N ALA A 26 16.22 -13.57 -8.79
CA ALA A 26 16.58 -13.21 -7.43
C ALA A 26 16.83 -11.71 -7.31
N ILE A 27 16.36 -11.12 -6.20
CA ILE A 27 16.62 -9.71 -5.87
C ILE A 27 18.03 -9.62 -5.26
N PRO A 28 19.03 -9.03 -5.95
CA PRO A 28 20.36 -8.90 -5.38
C PRO A 28 20.36 -7.82 -4.30
N ILE A 29 20.88 -8.13 -3.12
CA ILE A 29 20.97 -7.20 -2.00
C ILE A 29 22.36 -7.26 -1.38
N THR A 30 22.83 -6.14 -0.85
CA THR A 30 24.05 -6.06 -0.05
C THR A 30 23.74 -5.19 1.16
N ILE A 31 23.95 -5.75 2.35
CA ILE A 31 23.69 -5.09 3.64
C ILE A 31 25.03 -4.67 4.24
N GLN A 32 25.11 -3.44 4.74
CA GLN A 32 26.31 -2.93 5.41
C GLN A 32 26.34 -3.37 6.87
N PRO A 33 27.52 -3.38 7.54
CA PRO A 33 27.59 -3.69 8.96
C PRO A 33 26.63 -2.82 9.77
N SER A 34 25.82 -3.46 10.63
CA SER A 34 24.81 -2.80 11.49
C SER A 34 23.68 -2.07 10.74
N THR A 35 23.39 -2.43 9.48
CA THR A 35 22.19 -1.98 8.76
C THR A 35 21.24 -3.15 8.50
N PHE A 36 20.03 -2.85 8.05
CA PHE A 36 19.03 -3.85 7.68
C PHE A 36 18.26 -3.40 6.44
N GLU A 37 17.41 -4.27 5.92
CA GLU A 37 16.38 -3.96 4.95
C GLU A 37 15.18 -4.86 5.25
N ILE A 38 13.98 -4.30 5.24
CA ILE A 38 12.74 -5.05 5.48
C ILE A 38 11.96 -5.11 4.17
N PHE A 39 11.73 -6.34 3.71
CA PHE A 39 10.93 -6.62 2.52
C PHE A 39 9.50 -6.95 2.92
N SER A 40 8.55 -6.12 2.47
CA SER A 40 7.13 -6.41 2.60
C SER A 40 6.59 -6.95 1.29
N PHE A 41 6.31 -8.26 1.26
CA PHE A 41 5.67 -8.93 0.12
C PHE A 41 4.15 -8.91 0.30
N VAL A 42 3.48 -8.06 -0.46
CA VAL A 42 2.03 -7.89 -0.39
C VAL A 42 1.37 -8.45 -1.65
N PRO A 43 0.40 -9.36 -1.54
CA PRO A 43 -0.26 -9.95 -2.70
C PRO A 43 -1.02 -8.87 -3.49
N ILE A 44 -0.83 -8.84 -4.81
CA ILE A 44 -1.54 -7.93 -5.69
C ILE A 44 -2.92 -8.49 -6.03
N LYS A 45 -3.96 -7.73 -5.71
CA LYS A 45 -5.34 -8.05 -6.10
C LYS A 45 -5.68 -7.40 -7.43
N LYS A 46 -6.22 -8.20 -8.36
CA LYS A 46 -6.83 -7.72 -9.61
C LYS A 46 -8.29 -7.35 -9.35
N LEU A 47 -8.67 -6.11 -9.68
CA LEU A 47 -10.02 -5.59 -9.64
C LEU A 47 -10.50 -5.28 -11.07
N GLY A 48 -11.60 -5.91 -11.48
CA GLY A 48 -12.09 -5.76 -12.85
C GLY A 48 -11.05 -6.23 -13.89
N ARG A 49 -10.91 -5.49 -15.00
CA ARG A 49 -10.04 -5.87 -16.11
C ARG A 49 -8.62 -5.31 -16.04
N ALA A 50 -8.42 -4.14 -15.42
CA ALA A 50 -7.16 -3.38 -15.54
C ALA A 50 -6.53 -2.97 -14.20
N LEU A 51 -7.35 -2.80 -13.14
CA LEU A 51 -6.86 -2.31 -11.86
C LEU A 51 -6.16 -3.44 -11.10
N LYS A 52 -4.93 -3.18 -10.67
CA LYS A 52 -4.16 -4.01 -9.75
C LYS A 52 -3.83 -3.18 -8.52
N PHE A 53 -4.09 -3.70 -7.33
CA PHE A 53 -3.93 -2.96 -6.09
C PHE A 53 -3.35 -3.84 -4.98
N ALA A 54 -2.44 -3.28 -4.17
CA ALA A 54 -1.91 -3.94 -2.97
C ALA A 54 -1.60 -2.90 -1.88
N PRO A 55 -2.28 -2.91 -0.72
CA PRO A 55 -1.97 -1.98 0.37
C PRO A 55 -0.71 -2.42 1.12
N ILE A 56 0.30 -1.55 1.22
CA ILE A 56 1.53 -1.82 1.99
C ILE A 56 1.35 -1.48 3.47
N GLY A 57 0.59 -0.43 3.77
CA GLY A 57 0.35 0.07 5.13
C GLY A 57 1.17 1.31 5.45
N LEU A 58 1.42 1.55 6.74
CA LEU A 58 2.25 2.70 7.19
C LEU A 58 3.74 2.38 7.07
N THR A 59 4.48 3.15 6.27
CA THR A 59 5.90 2.89 5.99
C THR A 59 6.85 3.28 7.12
N ASN A 60 6.39 4.09 8.07
CA ASN A 60 7.10 4.41 9.30
C ASN A 60 7.00 3.30 10.38
N MET A 61 6.42 2.13 10.04
CA MET A 61 6.27 0.99 10.93
C MET A 61 7.00 -0.23 10.34
N PHE A 62 7.77 -0.95 11.17
CA PHE A 62 8.45 -2.18 10.72
C PHE A 62 7.50 -3.29 10.28
N ASN A 63 6.30 -3.35 10.89
CA ASN A 63 5.21 -4.21 10.44
C ASN A 63 4.14 -3.36 9.74
N SER A 64 4.46 -2.83 8.56
CA SER A 64 3.56 -1.96 7.81
C SER A 64 2.23 -2.66 7.51
N GLY A 65 2.26 -3.93 7.09
CA GLY A 65 1.05 -4.71 6.81
C GLY A 65 0.15 -4.87 8.03
N GLY A 66 0.74 -4.93 9.23
CA GLY A 66 0.01 -4.99 10.50
C GLY A 66 -0.83 -3.76 10.82
N THR A 67 -0.63 -2.64 10.12
CA THR A 67 -1.47 -1.44 10.29
C THR A 67 -2.81 -1.55 9.56
N ILE A 68 -2.95 -2.47 8.59
CA ILE A 68 -4.20 -2.67 7.86
C ILE A 68 -5.16 -3.49 8.74
N GLN A 69 -6.27 -2.88 9.17
CA GLN A 69 -7.30 -3.51 10.00
C GLN A 69 -8.49 -4.02 9.17
N GLY A 70 -8.79 -3.33 8.08
CA GLY A 70 -9.93 -3.60 7.21
C GLY A 70 -9.57 -3.31 5.76
N LEU A 71 -10.10 -4.13 4.84
CA LEU A 71 -9.85 -3.99 3.42
C LEU A 71 -11.05 -4.49 2.62
N VAL A 72 -11.69 -3.59 1.90
CA VAL A 72 -12.85 -3.88 1.04
C VAL A 72 -12.53 -3.45 -0.39
N TYR A 73 -12.68 -4.40 -1.31
CA TYR A 73 -12.50 -4.19 -2.74
C TYR A 73 -13.87 -4.09 -3.42
N ASN A 74 -14.23 -2.89 -3.87
CA ASN A 74 -15.45 -2.64 -4.63
C ASN A 74 -15.16 -2.61 -6.13
N LYS A 75 -16.19 -2.53 -6.98
CA LYS A 75 -16.02 -2.47 -8.44
C LYS A 75 -15.17 -1.28 -8.91
N THR A 76 -15.31 -0.14 -8.21
CA THR A 76 -14.75 1.15 -8.60
C THR A 76 -13.98 1.80 -7.45
N SER A 77 -13.82 1.16 -6.31
CA SER A 77 -13.10 1.72 -5.18
C SER A 77 -12.39 0.66 -4.35
N VAL A 78 -11.40 1.11 -3.59
CA VAL A 78 -10.76 0.31 -2.54
C VAL A 78 -10.87 1.10 -1.24
N GLU A 79 -11.43 0.46 -0.23
CA GLU A 79 -11.62 1.02 1.12
C GLU A 79 -10.71 0.28 2.10
N ILE A 80 -10.01 1.04 2.93
CA ILE A 80 -8.94 0.54 3.78
C ILE A 80 -9.08 1.19 5.15
N GLU A 81 -9.14 0.37 6.19
CA GLU A 81 -9.02 0.85 7.57
C GLU A 81 -7.56 0.67 8.01
N VAL A 82 -6.93 1.78 8.40
CA VAL A 82 -5.53 1.83 8.78
C VAL A 82 -5.41 2.31 10.21
N LYS A 83 -4.71 1.54 11.05
CA LYS A 83 -4.40 1.90 12.43
C LYS A 83 -3.02 2.56 12.53
N GLY A 84 -2.96 3.75 13.10
CA GLY A 84 -1.74 4.53 13.29
C GLY A 84 -1.75 5.85 12.54
N GLY A 85 -0.63 6.57 12.64
CA GLY A 85 -0.36 7.81 11.89
C GLY A 85 0.99 7.74 11.19
N GLY A 86 1.08 8.43 10.05
CA GLY A 86 2.28 8.51 9.22
C GLY A 86 2.01 8.34 7.74
N ASN A 87 3.02 7.89 7.00
CA ASN A 87 2.93 7.78 5.54
C ASN A 87 2.30 6.44 5.15
N PHE A 88 1.08 6.48 4.64
CA PHE A 88 0.45 5.33 4.03
C PHE A 88 0.99 5.10 2.61
N LEU A 89 1.26 3.85 2.27
CA LEU A 89 1.66 3.43 0.95
C LEU A 89 0.80 2.25 0.44
N ALA A 90 0.51 2.29 -0.85
CA ALA A 90 -0.03 1.17 -1.62
C ALA A 90 0.64 1.10 -3.00
N TYR A 91 0.65 -0.10 -3.57
CA TYR A 91 0.80 -0.29 -5.00
C TYR A 91 -0.54 -0.08 -5.69
N SER A 92 -0.56 0.71 -6.76
CA SER A 92 -1.70 0.83 -7.66
C SER A 92 -1.25 0.95 -9.11
N SER A 93 -1.69 0.03 -9.98
CA SER A 93 -1.35 0.06 -11.41
C SER A 93 -1.93 1.26 -12.17
N MET A 94 -2.92 1.93 -11.59
CA MET A 94 -3.57 3.11 -12.13
C MET A 94 -3.68 4.19 -11.06
N SER A 95 -3.65 5.45 -11.47
CA SER A 95 -3.93 6.56 -10.55
C SER A 95 -5.41 6.59 -10.16
N PRO A 96 -5.75 6.68 -8.87
CA PRO A 96 -7.11 7.01 -8.44
C PRO A 96 -7.58 8.34 -9.05
N LYS A 97 -8.89 8.53 -9.12
CA LYS A 97 -9.50 9.80 -9.52
C LYS A 97 -9.80 10.69 -8.32
N LYS A 98 -10.12 10.06 -7.19
CA LYS A 98 -10.37 10.72 -5.91
C LYS A 98 -9.82 9.88 -4.77
N CYS A 99 -9.46 10.54 -3.68
CA CYS A 99 -9.13 9.94 -2.41
C CYS A 99 -9.98 10.59 -1.33
N PHE A 100 -10.49 9.77 -0.41
CA PHE A 100 -11.19 10.25 0.78
C PHE A 100 -10.50 9.72 2.03
N LEU A 101 -10.39 10.59 3.03
CA LEU A 101 -9.93 10.26 4.37
C LEU A 101 -11.05 10.59 5.34
N ASN A 102 -11.58 9.58 6.03
CA ASN A 102 -12.71 9.71 6.97
C ASN A 102 -13.92 10.43 6.34
N GLY A 103 -14.19 10.17 5.07
CA GLY A 103 -15.30 10.76 4.31
C GLY A 103 -15.02 12.13 3.69
N ALA A 104 -13.91 12.80 4.03
CA ALA A 104 -13.52 14.07 3.40
C ALA A 104 -12.59 13.84 2.21
N GLU A 105 -12.81 14.53 1.09
CA GLU A 105 -11.93 14.44 -0.09
C GLU A 105 -10.57 15.09 0.22
N VAL A 106 -9.48 14.36 -0.08
CA VAL A 106 -8.11 14.79 0.21
C VAL A 106 -7.19 14.56 -0.98
N GLY A 107 -6.06 15.28 -0.99
CA GLY A 107 -4.97 15.04 -1.93
C GLY A 107 -4.25 13.71 -1.67
N PHE A 108 -3.64 13.16 -2.72
CA PHE A 108 -2.79 11.98 -2.66
C PHE A 108 -1.65 12.11 -3.68
N ASN A 109 -0.61 11.30 -3.53
CA ASN A 109 0.49 11.22 -4.47
C ASN A 109 0.44 9.88 -5.19
N TRP A 110 0.38 9.89 -6.51
CA TRP A 110 0.60 8.71 -7.35
C TRP A 110 1.76 8.99 -8.29
N SER A 111 2.75 8.10 -8.30
CA SER A 111 3.96 8.25 -9.13
C SER A 111 4.01 7.19 -10.23
N GLU A 112 4.86 7.43 -11.24
CA GLU A 112 5.06 6.50 -12.36
C GLU A 112 5.57 5.11 -11.93
N ASN A 113 6.17 5.01 -10.74
CA ASN A 113 6.61 3.74 -10.14
C ASN A 113 5.47 3.00 -9.40
N TYR A 114 4.20 3.30 -9.73
CA TYR A 114 3.00 2.69 -9.16
C TYR A 114 2.79 2.89 -7.65
N LYS A 115 3.59 3.75 -7.01
CA LYS A 115 3.42 4.12 -5.61
C LYS A 115 2.25 5.08 -5.47
N LEU A 116 1.28 4.69 -4.67
CA LEU A 116 0.16 5.50 -4.24
C LEU A 116 0.32 5.79 -2.75
N GLY A 117 0.47 7.06 -2.37
CA GLY A 117 0.69 7.46 -0.99
C GLY A 117 -0.18 8.63 -0.54
N LEU A 118 -0.43 8.68 0.77
CA LEU A 118 -1.01 9.83 1.46
C LEU A 118 -0.52 9.83 2.92
N TYR A 119 -0.52 11.00 3.56
CA TYR A 119 -0.25 11.10 4.98
C TYR A 119 -1.54 10.88 5.79
N LEU A 120 -1.47 10.05 6.83
CA LEU A 120 -2.56 9.79 7.78
C LEU A 120 -2.23 10.42 9.14
N PRO A 121 -3.06 11.35 9.65
CA PRO A 121 -2.88 11.89 10.99
C PRO A 121 -3.27 10.85 12.05
N TRP A 122 -2.64 10.91 13.22
CA TRP A 122 -3.13 10.20 14.40
C TRP A 122 -4.35 10.92 14.98
N ILE A 123 -5.48 10.22 15.11
CA ILE A 123 -6.74 10.76 15.66
C ILE A 123 -7.12 9.91 16.88
N GLU A 124 -6.93 10.45 18.08
CA GLU A 124 -7.14 9.74 19.35
C GLU A 124 -8.60 9.34 19.53
N GLU A 125 -9.53 10.21 19.14
CA GLU A 125 -10.97 10.03 19.27
C GLU A 125 -11.50 8.84 18.46
N SER A 126 -10.79 8.49 17.38
CA SER A 126 -11.07 7.33 16.52
C SER A 126 -10.25 6.09 16.90
N GLY A 127 -9.58 6.10 18.07
CA GLY A 127 -8.68 5.02 18.49
C GLY A 127 -7.45 4.85 17.57
N GLY A 128 -7.06 5.92 16.88
CA GLY A 128 -5.99 5.90 15.89
C GLY A 128 -6.35 5.22 14.56
N ILE A 129 -7.64 4.98 14.27
CA ILE A 129 -8.08 4.37 13.00
C ILE A 129 -8.45 5.46 12.00
N SER A 130 -7.93 5.34 10.78
CA SER A 130 -8.27 6.14 9.61
C SER A 130 -8.93 5.28 8.54
N CYS A 131 -10.04 5.74 7.96
CA CYS A 131 -10.71 5.12 6.81
C CYS A 131 -10.27 5.83 5.52
N VAL A 132 -9.53 5.13 4.68
CA VAL A 132 -9.04 5.62 3.39
C VAL A 132 -9.84 4.99 2.26
N THR A 133 -10.34 5.80 1.34
CA THR A 133 -11.04 5.33 0.14
C THR A 133 -10.39 5.87 -1.10
N PHE A 134 -9.90 5.00 -1.98
CA PHE A 134 -9.46 5.37 -3.31
C PHE A 134 -10.54 5.03 -4.32
N VAL A 135 -10.97 6.00 -5.12
CA VAL A 135 -11.99 5.82 -6.15
C VAL A 135 -11.34 5.82 -7.53
N PHE A 136 -11.66 4.81 -8.32
CA PHE A 136 -11.21 4.60 -9.69
C PHE A 136 -12.42 4.67 -10.61
N LEU A 137 -12.31 5.40 -11.73
CA LEU A 137 -13.32 5.34 -12.78
C LEU A 137 -13.00 4.14 -13.69
N VAL A 138 -13.99 3.30 -13.93
CA VAL A 138 -13.98 2.21 -14.93
C VAL A 138 -14.86 2.62 -16.09
#